data_AF-A0A7T0G0K9-F1
#
_entry.id   AF-A0A7T0G0K9-F1
#
_cell.length_a   1.000
_cell.length_b   1.000
_cell.length_c   1.000
_cell.angle_alpha   90.00
_cell.angle_beta   90.00
_cell.angle_gamma   90.00
#
_symmetry.space_group_name_H-M   'P 1'
#
loop_
_entity.id
_entity.type
_entity.pdbx_description
1 polymer ?
#
loop_
_entity_poly.entity_id
_entity_poly.type
_entity_poly.pdbx_seq_one_letter_code
_entity_poly.pdbx_strand_id
1 'polypeptide(L)'
;MQKVSVTRGGPAPDPVGEADSKFMAVIAFFHGVINDWIQDAQTTIACGCWADGAVSEIIPAGRAQLLPARYQGCFAGVREILLDDGPHHLHIDLGRVHRVCYAIAPSVCLAFKPALEVRFLIVGPGGAPTDRWVLSLMPDCPYREDQLDEAVVHRFIERLRLHAKQAPGLVELSVDSEVRKSPQGAALLSQMQEATDQIDTGWDGVIKALAPNHNHGSTVETMDPPCLPLLSEALDLKESSLVIYRERTLVEFQTEKIDGVHRYVEQGHVSWQIGGLQDHHCHLALGSVHRVLFSAEPVSCQGGGLNYTIWFLTSGPSGNPWRRDGYFSVVLNRPYRGNVPRLEVIKPMLDLYQRYRKEPWVQADERFLNTLERGVPDRRQQQLVSVGSE
;
A
#
# COMPACT_ATOMS: atom_id res chain seq x y z
N MET A 1 -6.44 73.41 -18.88
CA MET A 1 -7.18 72.13 -18.79
C MET A 1 -6.19 70.98 -18.98
N GLN A 2 -5.78 70.38 -17.87
CA GLN A 2 -4.82 69.27 -17.83
C GLN A 2 -5.61 67.95 -18.00
N LYS A 3 -5.21 67.11 -18.97
CA LYS A 3 -5.76 65.76 -19.15
C LYS A 3 -5.14 64.83 -18.10
N VAL A 4 -5.96 64.30 -17.21
CA VAL A 4 -5.59 63.20 -16.30
C VAL A 4 -5.70 61.89 -17.09
N SER A 5 -4.58 61.17 -17.24
CA SER A 5 -4.58 59.81 -17.80
C SER A 5 -4.94 58.81 -16.70
N VAL A 6 -6.07 58.12 -16.86
CA VAL A 6 -6.44 56.97 -16.05
C VAL A 6 -5.63 55.77 -16.54
N THR A 7 -4.66 55.32 -15.76
CA THR A 7 -4.01 54.01 -15.92
C THR A 7 -5.05 52.93 -15.60
N ARG A 8 -5.48 52.18 -16.62
CA ARG A 8 -6.26 50.96 -16.44
C ARG A 8 -5.37 49.92 -15.73
N GLY A 9 -5.82 49.46 -14.56
CA GLY A 9 -5.25 48.28 -13.91
C GLY A 9 -5.27 47.08 -14.85
N GLY A 10 -4.18 46.30 -14.83
CA GLY A 10 -4.08 45.06 -15.59
C GLY A 10 -5.17 44.06 -15.20
N PRO A 11 -5.45 43.07 -16.06
CA PRO A 11 -6.47 42.06 -15.78
C PRO A 11 -6.12 41.32 -14.47
N ALA A 12 -7.13 41.13 -13.63
CA ALA A 12 -7.02 40.29 -12.44
C ALA A 12 -6.61 38.86 -12.85
N PRO A 13 -5.78 38.17 -12.05
CA PRO A 13 -5.36 36.81 -12.34
C PRO A 13 -6.59 35.88 -12.47
N ASP A 14 -6.52 34.96 -13.45
CA ASP A 14 -7.55 33.96 -13.69
C ASP A 14 -7.55 32.93 -12.54
N PRO A 15 -8.62 32.84 -11.74
CA PRO A 15 -8.67 31.97 -10.56
C PRO A 15 -8.57 30.48 -10.89
N VAL A 16 -8.93 30.07 -12.11
CA VAL A 16 -8.79 28.66 -12.55
C VAL A 16 -7.32 28.34 -12.82
N GLY A 17 -6.61 29.22 -13.52
CA GLY A 17 -5.18 29.05 -13.80
C GLY A 17 -4.30 29.10 -12.55
N GLU A 18 -4.69 29.88 -11.54
CA GLU A 18 -3.97 29.94 -10.26
C GLU A 18 -4.16 28.66 -9.42
N ALA A 19 -5.37 28.08 -9.42
CA ALA A 19 -5.67 26.83 -8.72
C ALA A 19 -4.92 25.64 -9.34
N ASP A 20 -4.91 25.55 -10.67
CA ASP A 20 -4.19 24.49 -11.40
C ASP A 20 -2.67 24.59 -11.17
N SER A 21 -2.12 25.81 -11.14
CA SER A 21 -0.70 26.05 -10.86
C SER A 21 -0.31 25.61 -9.43
N LYS A 22 -1.15 25.92 -8.43
CA LYS A 22 -0.95 25.48 -7.04
C LYS A 22 -1.03 23.96 -6.91
N PHE A 23 -2.02 23.34 -7.56
CA PHE A 23 -2.16 21.88 -7.57
C PHE A 23 -0.93 21.18 -8.17
N MET A 24 -0.43 21.67 -9.30
CA MET A 24 0.77 21.13 -9.94
C MET A 24 2.03 21.33 -9.10
N ALA A 25 2.17 22.47 -8.41
CA ALA A 25 3.28 22.71 -7.49
C ALA A 25 3.28 21.74 -6.30
N VAL A 26 2.11 21.45 -5.73
CA VAL A 26 1.93 20.46 -4.66
C VAL A 26 2.30 19.05 -5.14
N ILE A 27 1.84 18.64 -6.32
CA ILE A 27 2.20 17.34 -6.92
C ILE A 27 3.72 17.27 -7.17
N ALA A 28 4.32 18.33 -7.69
CA ALA A 28 5.76 18.38 -7.94
C ALA A 28 6.55 18.22 -6.65
N PHE A 29 6.10 18.82 -5.55
CA PHE A 29 6.68 18.63 -4.22
C PHE A 29 6.61 17.15 -3.79
N PHE A 30 5.44 16.50 -3.82
CA PHE A 30 5.33 15.09 -3.43
C PHE A 30 6.15 14.16 -4.32
N HIS A 31 6.20 14.43 -5.62
CA HIS A 31 7.06 13.71 -6.55
C HIS A 31 8.55 13.84 -6.16
N GLY A 32 8.99 15.06 -5.81
CA GLY A 32 10.34 15.32 -5.32
C GLY A 32 10.67 14.53 -4.05
N VAL A 33 9.77 14.53 -3.07
CA VAL A 33 9.95 13.75 -1.83
C VAL A 33 10.10 12.26 -2.12
N ILE A 34 9.25 11.67 -2.97
CA ILE A 34 9.40 10.25 -3.34
C ILE A 34 10.73 10.01 -4.03
N ASN A 35 11.09 10.86 -4.99
CA ASN A 35 12.33 10.70 -5.76
C ASN A 35 13.56 10.78 -4.85
N ASP A 36 13.61 11.73 -3.91
CA ASP A 36 14.71 11.86 -2.94
C ASP A 36 14.92 10.59 -2.11
N TRP A 37 13.84 9.88 -1.80
CA TRP A 37 13.88 8.65 -1.02
C TRP A 37 14.24 7.43 -1.86
N ILE A 38 13.61 7.21 -3.02
CA ILE A 38 13.84 6.00 -3.82
C ILE A 38 15.23 5.96 -4.49
N GLN A 39 15.89 7.11 -4.64
CA GLN A 39 17.28 7.18 -5.14
C GLN A 39 18.30 6.68 -4.10
N ASP A 40 17.91 6.58 -2.84
CA ASP A 40 18.72 5.94 -1.81
C ASP A 40 18.57 4.42 -1.92
N ALA A 41 19.69 3.74 -2.13
CA ALA A 41 19.71 2.28 -2.25
C ALA A 41 19.25 1.57 -0.98
N GLN A 42 19.26 2.25 0.17
CA GLN A 42 18.83 1.73 1.46
C GLN A 42 17.37 2.07 1.80
N THR A 43 16.56 2.46 0.80
CA THR A 43 15.13 2.72 1.01
C THR A 43 14.31 1.47 0.71
N THR A 44 13.40 1.13 1.60
CA THR A 44 12.29 0.22 1.39
C THR A 44 11.01 1.01 1.10
N ILE A 45 10.23 0.54 0.14
CA ILE A 45 8.91 1.06 -0.20
C ILE A 45 7.86 0.16 0.46
N ALA A 46 7.09 0.71 1.38
CA ALA A 46 5.98 0.00 2.03
C ALA A 46 4.62 0.51 1.52
N CYS A 47 3.71 -0.43 1.32
CA CYS A 47 2.34 -0.18 0.86
C CYS A 47 1.35 -0.77 1.85
N GLY A 48 0.46 0.06 2.39
CA GLY A 48 -0.53 -0.34 3.39
C GLY A 48 -0.13 -0.01 4.83
N CYS A 49 -0.99 -0.40 5.78
CA CYS A 49 -0.85 -0.20 7.21
C CYS A 49 -1.23 -1.48 7.94
N TRP A 50 -0.45 -1.86 8.95
CA TRP A 50 -0.76 -3.05 9.76
C TRP A 50 -2.09 -2.93 10.51
N ALA A 51 -2.46 -1.74 11.00
CA ALA A 51 -3.75 -1.51 11.66
C ALA A 51 -4.96 -1.70 10.70
N ASP A 52 -4.76 -1.47 9.39
CA ASP A 52 -5.71 -1.77 8.33
C ASP A 52 -5.63 -3.24 7.86
N GLY A 53 -4.79 -3.99 8.55
CA GLY A 53 -4.58 -5.40 8.41
C GLY A 53 -3.48 -5.81 7.43
N ALA A 54 -2.90 -4.97 6.59
CA ALA A 54 -1.76 -5.47 5.80
C ALA A 54 -0.79 -4.39 5.36
N VAL A 55 0.46 -4.83 5.28
CA VAL A 55 1.58 -4.08 4.72
C VAL A 55 2.33 -4.98 3.74
N SER A 56 2.77 -4.39 2.63
CA SER A 56 3.63 -5.00 1.62
C SER A 56 4.93 -4.21 1.58
N GLU A 57 6.06 -4.87 1.44
CA GLU A 57 7.36 -4.21 1.30
C GLU A 57 8.03 -4.56 -0.03
N ILE A 58 8.58 -3.53 -0.68
CA ILE A 58 9.36 -3.62 -1.90
C ILE A 58 10.73 -3.04 -1.57
N ILE A 59 11.78 -3.83 -1.73
CA ILE A 59 13.17 -3.42 -1.49
C ILE A 59 13.81 -3.14 -2.85
N PRO A 60 13.85 -1.88 -3.32
CA PRO A 60 14.33 -1.57 -4.65
C PRO A 60 15.85 -1.67 -4.76
N ALA A 61 16.60 -1.53 -3.66
CA ALA A 61 18.07 -1.54 -3.67
C ALA A 61 18.66 -0.57 -4.73
N GLY A 62 18.07 0.62 -4.86
CA GLY A 62 18.49 1.65 -5.81
C GLY A 62 18.01 1.46 -7.25
N ARG A 63 17.17 0.43 -7.51
CA ARG A 63 16.61 0.13 -8.84
C ARG A 63 15.24 0.77 -9.11
N ALA A 64 14.73 1.57 -8.18
CA ALA A 64 13.42 2.20 -8.34
C ALA A 64 13.53 3.51 -9.12
N GLN A 65 12.64 3.68 -10.09
CA GLN A 65 12.48 4.93 -10.82
C GLN A 65 11.04 5.43 -10.69
N LEU A 66 10.86 6.70 -10.31
CA LEU A 66 9.56 7.37 -10.38
C LEU A 66 9.41 8.03 -11.76
N LEU A 67 8.45 7.55 -12.54
CA LEU A 67 8.16 8.07 -13.87
C LEU A 67 7.37 9.39 -13.78
N PRO A 68 7.50 10.29 -14.79
CA PRO A 68 6.73 11.53 -14.85
C PRO A 68 5.22 11.27 -15.01
N ALA A 69 4.42 12.34 -14.92
CA ALA A 69 3.00 12.26 -15.19
C ALA A 69 2.73 11.67 -16.58
N ARG A 70 1.91 10.63 -16.64
CA ARG A 70 1.48 10.01 -17.91
C ARG A 70 0.12 10.51 -18.39
N TYR A 71 -0.73 10.94 -17.45
CA TYR A 71 -2.13 11.29 -17.71
C TYR A 71 -2.39 12.79 -17.45
N GLN A 72 -3.48 13.32 -18.00
CA GLN A 72 -3.91 14.72 -17.84
C GLN A 72 -5.23 14.82 -17.08
N GLY A 73 -5.66 16.05 -16.77
CA GLY A 73 -6.95 16.33 -16.11
C GLY A 73 -7.01 15.72 -14.72
N CYS A 74 -8.10 15.01 -14.40
CA CYS A 74 -8.32 14.40 -13.09
C CYS A 74 -7.28 13.31 -12.71
N PHE A 75 -6.44 12.86 -13.65
CA PHE A 75 -5.38 11.89 -13.41
C PHE A 75 -3.97 12.49 -13.47
N ALA A 76 -3.84 13.82 -13.54
CA ALA A 76 -2.54 14.51 -13.64
C ALA A 76 -1.60 14.24 -12.43
N GLY A 77 -2.17 13.83 -11.29
CA GLY A 77 -1.44 13.43 -10.09
C GLY A 77 -0.86 12.01 -10.12
N VAL A 78 -1.27 11.15 -11.07
CA VAL A 78 -0.82 9.76 -11.12
C VAL A 78 0.65 9.67 -11.53
N ARG A 79 1.42 8.91 -10.76
CA ARG A 79 2.82 8.54 -11.03
C ARG A 79 2.96 7.02 -10.97
N GLU A 80 4.00 6.53 -11.62
CA GLU A 80 4.36 5.12 -11.65
C GLU A 80 5.77 4.96 -11.08
N ILE A 81 5.95 4.07 -10.11
CA ILE A 81 7.27 3.61 -9.67
C ILE A 81 7.55 2.30 -10.39
N LEU A 82 8.66 2.23 -11.13
CA LEU A 82 9.12 1.06 -11.85
C LEU A 82 10.37 0.49 -11.17
N LEU A 83 10.54 -0.83 -11.19
CA LEU A 83 11.81 -1.49 -10.89
C LEU A 83 12.49 -1.93 -12.19
N ASP A 84 13.77 -1.57 -12.37
CA ASP A 84 14.50 -1.75 -13.65
C ASP A 84 14.59 -3.21 -14.17
N ASP A 85 14.42 -4.21 -13.31
CA ASP A 85 14.66 -5.63 -13.60
C ASP A 85 13.42 -6.53 -13.54
N GLY A 86 12.22 -5.96 -13.38
CA GLY A 86 11.00 -6.75 -13.25
C GLY A 86 9.74 -6.07 -13.79
N PRO A 87 8.65 -6.84 -14.00
CA PRO A 87 7.35 -6.29 -14.38
C PRO A 87 6.65 -5.55 -13.21
N HIS A 88 7.30 -5.44 -12.05
CA HIS A 88 6.75 -4.84 -10.85
C HIS A 88 6.72 -3.32 -11.00
N HIS A 89 5.51 -2.76 -10.94
CA HIS A 89 5.28 -1.33 -11.00
C HIS A 89 4.17 -0.95 -10.03
N LEU A 90 4.29 0.23 -9.41
CA LEU A 90 3.33 0.76 -8.44
C LEU A 90 2.77 2.07 -8.98
N HIS A 91 1.44 2.16 -9.07
CA HIS A 91 0.76 3.41 -9.42
C HIS A 91 0.33 4.15 -8.15
N ILE A 92 0.63 5.45 -8.09
CA ILE A 92 0.30 6.32 -6.96
C ILE A 92 -0.35 7.59 -7.48
N ASP A 93 -1.52 7.94 -6.98
CA ASP A 93 -2.18 9.20 -7.30
C ASP A 93 -1.80 10.29 -6.29
N LEU A 94 -0.78 11.09 -6.62
CA LEU A 94 -0.32 12.22 -5.81
C LEU A 94 -1.36 13.34 -5.70
N GLY A 95 -2.34 13.39 -6.61
CA GLY A 95 -3.45 14.35 -6.52
C GLY A 95 -4.38 14.09 -5.35
N ARG A 96 -4.25 12.93 -4.70
CA ARG A 96 -5.02 12.54 -3.52
C ARG A 96 -4.23 12.64 -2.23
N VAL A 97 -2.94 12.96 -2.30
CA VAL A 97 -2.12 13.20 -1.13
C VAL A 97 -2.35 14.63 -0.66
N HIS A 98 -2.59 14.82 0.65
CA HIS A 98 -2.68 16.15 1.25
C HIS A 98 -1.46 16.52 2.07
N ARG A 99 -0.68 15.52 2.53
CA ARG A 99 0.47 15.76 3.41
C ARG A 99 1.49 14.62 3.37
N VAL A 100 2.75 14.95 3.66
CA VAL A 100 3.82 14.01 3.96
C VAL A 100 4.02 13.98 5.48
N CYS A 101 3.81 12.83 6.10
CA CYS A 101 4.06 12.63 7.51
C CYS A 101 5.35 11.82 7.69
N TYR A 102 6.39 12.45 8.22
CA TYR A 102 7.51 11.74 8.81
C TYR A 102 7.01 11.11 10.10
N ALA A 103 6.93 9.78 10.16
CA ALA A 103 6.35 9.05 11.28
C ALA A 103 7.42 8.18 11.94
N ILE A 104 7.44 8.20 13.27
CA ILE A 104 8.19 7.24 14.08
C ILE A 104 7.16 6.38 14.81
N ALA A 105 7.03 5.12 14.39
CA ALA A 105 6.01 4.21 14.89
C ALA A 105 6.56 2.80 15.05
N PRO A 106 5.97 1.95 15.90
CA PRO A 106 6.36 0.54 15.98
C PRO A 106 6.10 -0.17 14.65
N SER A 107 7.06 -0.96 14.17
CA SER A 107 6.89 -1.77 12.95
C SER A 107 7.03 -3.25 13.25
N VAL A 108 6.07 -4.04 12.77
CA VAL A 108 6.10 -5.50 12.87
C VAL A 108 7.33 -6.10 12.17
N CYS A 109 7.76 -5.50 11.06
CA CYS A 109 8.92 -5.93 10.29
C CYS A 109 10.24 -5.71 11.04
N LEU A 110 10.22 -4.87 12.09
CA LEU A 110 11.36 -4.56 12.95
C LEU A 110 11.18 -5.10 14.37
N ALA A 111 10.40 -6.16 14.55
CA ALA A 111 10.08 -6.73 15.86
C ALA A 111 9.50 -5.69 16.84
N PHE A 112 8.59 -4.84 16.34
CA PHE A 112 7.95 -3.73 17.04
C PHE A 112 8.89 -2.62 17.53
N LYS A 113 10.16 -2.64 17.11
CA LYS A 113 11.05 -1.51 17.30
C LYS A 113 10.57 -0.31 16.45
N PRO A 114 10.94 0.92 16.82
CA PRO A 114 10.61 2.10 16.04
C PRO A 114 11.09 2.01 14.57
N ALA A 115 10.16 2.11 13.62
CA ALA A 115 10.46 2.40 12.23
C ALA A 115 10.51 3.92 12.01
N LEU A 116 11.36 4.33 11.07
CA LEU A 116 11.48 5.70 10.59
C LEU A 116 10.82 5.78 9.22
N GLU A 117 9.58 6.23 9.16
CA GLU A 117 8.76 6.19 7.95
C GLU A 117 8.47 7.59 7.40
N VAL A 118 8.26 7.68 6.09
CA VAL A 118 7.71 8.85 5.41
C VAL A 118 6.43 8.43 4.71
N ARG A 119 5.29 8.84 5.27
CA ARG A 119 3.94 8.43 4.86
C ARG A 119 3.27 9.51 4.01
N PHE A 120 2.65 9.10 2.90
CA PHE A 120 1.92 10.00 2.00
C PHE A 120 0.42 9.95 2.33
N LEU A 121 -0.03 10.88 3.17
CA LEU A 121 -1.38 10.91 3.73
C LEU A 121 -2.42 11.31 2.67
N ILE A 122 -3.52 10.58 2.59
CA ILE A 122 -4.55 10.76 1.56
C ILE A 122 -5.81 11.46 2.05
N VAL A 123 -6.51 12.10 1.11
CA VAL A 123 -7.84 12.66 1.35
C VAL A 123 -8.92 11.59 1.27
N GLY A 124 -9.87 11.66 2.21
CA GLY A 124 -11.06 10.83 2.32
C GLY A 124 -12.24 11.38 1.50
N PRO A 125 -13.46 10.85 1.72
CA PRO A 125 -14.68 11.32 1.06
C PRO A 125 -14.88 12.83 1.21
N GLY A 126 -15.28 13.51 0.12
CA GLY A 126 -15.48 14.96 0.13
C GLY A 126 -14.20 15.80 0.23
N GLY A 127 -13.02 15.19 0.13
CA GLY A 127 -11.73 15.90 0.22
C GLY A 127 -11.24 16.15 1.65
N ALA A 128 -11.86 15.52 2.65
CA ALA A 128 -11.46 15.66 4.03
C ALA A 128 -10.05 15.07 4.27
N PRO A 129 -9.16 15.77 5.00
CA PRO A 129 -7.87 15.20 5.43
C PRO A 129 -8.07 13.93 6.26
N THR A 130 -7.19 12.96 6.09
CA THR A 130 -7.15 11.73 6.91
C THR A 130 -5.72 11.41 7.35
N ASP A 131 -5.59 10.54 8.33
CA ASP A 131 -4.33 9.93 8.79
C ASP A 131 -3.95 8.67 8.01
N ARG A 132 -4.77 8.25 7.04
CA ARG A 132 -4.49 7.11 6.16
C ARG A 132 -3.47 7.50 5.10
N TRP A 133 -2.64 6.55 4.67
CA TRP A 133 -1.64 6.79 3.61
C TRP A 133 -1.70 5.75 2.50
N VAL A 134 -1.24 6.16 1.32
CA VAL A 134 -1.18 5.30 0.11
C VAL A 134 0.16 4.58 -0.03
N LEU A 135 1.22 5.22 0.48
CA LEU A 135 2.62 4.83 0.34
C LEU A 135 3.34 5.25 1.62
N SER A 136 4.26 4.42 2.10
CA SER A 136 5.33 4.84 3.00
C SER A 136 6.70 4.44 2.47
N LEU A 137 7.71 5.23 2.81
CA LEU A 137 9.12 4.99 2.48
C LEU A 137 9.89 4.93 3.80
N MET A 138 10.78 3.96 3.97
CA MET A 138 11.57 3.83 5.20
C MET A 138 12.96 3.26 4.91
N PRO A 139 13.96 3.49 5.77
CA PRO A 139 15.24 2.79 5.70
C PRO A 139 15.03 1.27 5.79
N ASP A 140 15.77 0.50 5.00
CA ASP A 140 15.71 -0.97 4.95
C ASP A 140 16.23 -1.65 6.23
N CYS A 141 17.34 -1.14 6.78
CA CYS A 141 17.99 -1.68 7.96
C CYS A 141 18.36 -0.55 8.93
N PRO A 142 17.39 -0.02 9.70
CA PRO A 142 17.65 1.06 10.63
C PRO A 142 18.42 0.60 11.89
N TYR A 143 18.61 -0.71 12.10
CA TYR A 143 19.24 -1.27 13.29
C TYR A 143 20.49 -2.10 12.96
N ARG A 144 21.55 -1.94 13.75
CA ARG A 144 22.73 -2.80 13.77
C ARG A 144 22.95 -3.32 15.17
N GLU A 145 23.09 -4.64 15.32
CA GLU A 145 23.30 -5.27 16.64
C GLU A 145 22.27 -4.82 17.70
N ASP A 146 21.00 -4.75 17.29
CA ASP A 146 19.87 -4.24 18.08
C ASP A 146 19.90 -2.75 18.46
N GLN A 147 20.94 -2.01 18.08
CA GLN A 147 21.05 -0.57 18.26
C GLN A 147 20.61 0.17 17.01
N LEU A 148 19.97 1.32 17.20
CA LEU A 148 19.56 2.17 16.08
C LEU A 148 20.79 2.83 15.46
N ASP A 149 20.92 2.74 14.14
CA ASP A 149 22.05 3.32 13.40
C ASP A 149 21.93 4.85 13.35
N GLU A 150 22.83 5.54 14.05
CA GLU A 150 22.91 7.00 14.11
C GLU A 150 22.94 7.66 12.72
N ALA A 151 23.66 7.05 11.76
CA ALA A 151 23.75 7.61 10.42
C ALA A 151 22.40 7.56 9.70
N VAL A 152 21.57 6.54 9.97
CA VAL A 152 20.23 6.41 9.41
C VAL A 152 19.30 7.49 9.99
N VAL A 153 19.36 7.68 11.31
CA VAL A 153 18.58 8.71 12.02
C VAL A 153 18.95 10.11 11.52
N HIS A 154 20.24 10.39 11.38
CA HIS A 154 20.71 11.67 10.88
C HIS A 154 20.17 11.95 9.47
N ARG A 155 20.28 11.00 8.54
CA ARG A 155 19.73 11.15 7.18
C ARG A 155 18.21 11.38 7.19
N PHE A 156 17.48 10.68 8.07
CA PHE A 156 16.04 10.88 8.23
C PHE A 156 15.71 12.31 8.68
N ILE A 157 16.41 12.82 9.69
CA ILE A 157 16.23 14.19 10.22
C ILE A 157 16.59 15.24 9.16
N GLU A 158 17.70 15.06 8.44
CA GLU A 158 18.11 15.98 7.37
C GLU A 158 17.07 16.07 6.26
N ARG A 159 16.53 14.92 5.81
CA ARG A 159 15.45 14.89 4.80
C ARG A 159 14.18 15.57 5.31
N LEU A 160 13.79 15.29 6.56
CA LEU A 160 12.66 15.97 7.20
C LEU A 160 12.85 17.48 7.19
N ARG A 161 14.01 17.98 7.65
CA ARG A 161 14.30 19.43 7.69
C ARG A 161 14.29 20.03 6.29
N LEU A 162 14.86 19.34 5.32
CA LEU A 162 14.88 19.79 3.92
C LEU A 162 13.45 19.94 3.37
N HIS A 163 12.63 18.91 3.50
CA HIS A 163 11.26 18.90 2.98
C HIS A 163 10.35 19.87 3.74
N ALA A 164 10.48 19.94 5.07
CA ALA A 164 9.73 20.91 5.89
C ALA A 164 10.11 22.36 5.56
N LYS A 165 11.37 22.63 5.20
CA LYS A 165 11.80 23.96 4.71
C LYS A 165 11.22 24.28 3.33
N GLN A 166 11.12 23.29 2.44
CA GLN A 166 10.58 23.46 1.10
C GLN A 166 9.06 23.70 1.09
N ALA A 167 8.31 22.96 1.91
CA ALA A 167 6.85 23.05 1.97
C ALA A 167 6.31 22.85 3.41
N PRO A 168 6.45 23.84 4.30
CA PRO A 168 6.15 23.68 5.73
C PRO A 168 4.68 23.36 6.04
N GLY A 169 3.74 23.71 5.14
CA GLY A 169 2.32 23.37 5.29
C GLY A 169 1.96 21.93 4.90
N LEU A 170 2.87 21.23 4.22
CA LEU A 170 2.66 19.90 3.64
C LEU A 170 3.50 18.81 4.34
N VAL A 171 4.27 19.15 5.38
CA VAL A 171 5.13 18.22 6.11
C VAL A 171 4.80 18.25 7.59
N GLU A 172 4.69 17.07 8.21
CA GLU A 172 4.52 16.90 9.65
C GLU A 172 5.40 15.79 10.22
N LEU A 173 5.65 15.81 11.55
CA LEU A 173 6.43 14.79 12.28
C LEU A 173 5.60 14.13 13.39
N SER A 174 5.20 12.88 13.17
CA SER A 174 4.42 12.08 14.11
C SER A 174 5.34 11.14 14.90
N VAL A 175 5.15 11.04 16.22
CA VAL A 175 5.86 10.05 17.05
C VAL A 175 4.84 9.32 17.91
N ASP A 176 4.68 8.03 17.65
CA ASP A 176 3.73 7.17 18.34
C ASP A 176 3.98 7.12 19.86
N SER A 177 2.90 7.05 20.65
CA SER A 177 2.99 7.06 22.10
C SER A 177 3.78 5.89 22.68
N GLU A 178 3.75 4.72 22.04
CA GLU A 178 4.50 3.55 22.51
C GLU A 178 6.00 3.71 22.24
N VAL A 179 6.35 4.34 21.10
CA VAL A 179 7.74 4.72 20.84
C VAL A 179 8.23 5.69 21.90
N ARG A 180 7.45 6.74 22.21
CA ARG A 180 7.83 7.77 23.20
C ARG A 180 8.19 7.18 24.58
N LYS A 181 7.57 6.06 24.96
CA LYS A 181 7.76 5.38 26.24
C LYS A 181 8.85 4.28 26.20
N SER A 182 9.32 3.91 25.02
CA SER A 182 10.26 2.80 24.85
C SER A 182 11.72 3.21 25.10
N PRO A 183 12.62 2.28 25.48
CA PRO A 183 14.06 2.55 25.61
C PRO A 183 14.68 3.08 24.32
N GLN A 184 14.27 2.53 23.17
CA GLN A 184 14.71 2.98 21.84
C GLN A 184 14.21 4.40 21.54
N GLY A 185 13.02 4.76 22.02
CA GLY A 185 12.50 6.13 21.97
C GLY A 185 13.37 7.13 22.71
N ALA A 186 13.91 6.77 23.88
CA ALA A 186 14.81 7.65 24.62
C ALA A 186 16.12 7.92 23.85
N ALA A 187 16.70 6.89 23.22
CA ALA A 187 17.88 7.03 22.37
C ALA A 187 17.60 7.91 21.12
N LEU A 188 16.46 7.69 20.46
CA LEU A 188 15.98 8.51 19.34
C LEU A 188 15.83 9.98 19.73
N LEU A 189 15.19 10.26 20.88
CA LEU A 189 15.00 11.62 21.36
C LEU A 189 16.35 12.32 21.56
N SER A 190 17.33 11.64 22.17
CA SER A 190 18.68 12.19 22.37
C SER A 190 19.35 12.59 21.05
N GLN A 191 19.28 11.73 20.03
CA GLN A 191 19.86 12.03 18.71
C GLN A 191 19.12 13.18 18.01
N MET A 192 17.78 13.23 18.14
CA MET A 192 17.00 14.33 17.57
C MET A 192 17.24 15.66 18.27
N GLN A 193 17.43 15.67 19.59
CA GLN A 193 17.80 16.87 20.36
C GLN A 193 19.16 17.41 19.91
N GLU A 194 20.15 16.55 19.75
CA GLU A 194 21.49 16.92 19.26
C GLU A 194 21.41 17.49 17.84
N ALA A 195 20.71 16.81 16.93
CA ALA A 195 20.57 17.25 15.54
C ALA A 195 19.76 18.56 15.38
N THR A 196 19.01 19.00 16.40
CA THR A 196 18.17 20.21 16.37
C THR A 196 18.68 21.32 17.28
N ASP A 197 19.81 21.13 17.96
CA ASP A 197 20.30 22.01 19.03
C ASP A 197 19.25 22.29 20.12
N GLN A 198 18.33 21.35 20.38
CA GLN A 198 17.25 21.47 21.37
C GLN A 198 17.53 20.65 22.64
N ILE A 199 18.63 20.99 23.32
CA ILE A 199 19.10 20.31 24.52
C ILE A 199 18.01 20.33 25.61
N ASP A 200 17.79 19.19 26.26
CA ASP A 200 16.81 18.98 27.36
C ASP A 200 15.34 19.25 27.01
N THR A 201 14.98 19.35 25.73
CA THR A 201 13.57 19.47 25.32
C THR A 201 12.92 18.09 25.15
N GLY A 202 11.74 17.87 25.72
CA GLY A 202 11.00 16.62 25.48
C GLY A 202 10.56 16.46 24.01
N TRP A 203 9.95 15.33 23.69
CA TRP A 203 9.43 15.01 22.35
C TRP A 203 8.66 16.17 21.70
N ASP A 204 7.80 16.86 22.43
CA ASP A 204 6.99 17.96 21.87
C ASP A 204 7.84 19.18 21.48
N GLY A 205 8.96 19.42 22.17
CA GLY A 205 9.90 20.49 21.84
C GLY A 205 10.65 20.19 20.54
N VAL A 206 11.17 18.96 20.41
CA VAL A 206 11.82 18.46 19.19
C VAL A 206 10.84 18.43 18.01
N ILE A 207 9.63 17.91 18.20
CA ILE A 207 8.60 17.88 17.16
C ILE A 207 8.28 19.29 16.70
N LYS A 208 8.08 20.24 17.62
CA LYS A 208 7.82 21.64 17.26
C LYS A 208 8.97 22.29 16.50
N ALA A 209 10.22 21.96 16.85
CA ALA A 209 11.40 22.46 16.14
C ALA A 209 11.52 21.89 14.72
N LEU A 210 11.08 20.65 14.50
CA LEU A 210 11.18 19.95 13.23
C LEU A 210 9.94 20.12 12.32
N ALA A 211 8.74 20.20 12.88
CA ALA A 211 7.47 20.32 12.16
C ALA A 211 6.31 20.84 13.07
N PRO A 212 5.88 22.11 12.95
CA PRO A 212 5.02 22.78 13.93
C PRO A 212 3.54 22.36 14.04
N ASN A 213 3.04 21.39 13.28
CA ASN A 213 1.61 21.06 13.23
C ASN A 213 1.37 19.55 13.42
N HIS A 214 0.75 19.14 14.54
CA HIS A 214 0.40 17.72 14.79
C HIS A 214 -0.87 17.51 15.65
N ASN A 215 -1.59 16.40 15.42
CA ASN A 215 -2.66 15.82 16.27
C ASN A 215 -2.86 14.31 15.95
N HIS A 216 -3.13 13.47 16.97
CA HIS A 216 -3.00 12.00 16.96
C HIS A 216 -4.29 11.17 17.21
N GLY A 217 -4.34 9.92 16.67
CA GLY A 217 -4.47 8.67 17.48
C GLY A 217 -5.41 7.52 17.00
N SER A 218 -4.95 6.24 16.96
CA SER A 218 -5.39 5.08 17.82
C SER A 218 -4.92 3.66 17.33
N THR A 219 -4.96 2.63 18.20
CA THR A 219 -4.46 1.23 18.07
C THR A 219 -5.52 0.13 18.35
N VAL A 220 -5.31 -1.13 17.88
CA VAL A 220 -6.19 -2.33 18.07
C VAL A 220 -5.38 -3.65 18.24
N GLU A 221 -5.89 -4.61 19.04
CA GLU A 221 -5.33 -5.97 19.36
C GLU A 221 -6.05 -7.16 18.64
N THR A 222 -5.41 -8.35 18.54
CA THR A 222 -5.88 -9.54 17.77
C THR A 222 -5.72 -10.93 18.46
N MET A 223 -6.53 -11.91 18.00
CA MET A 223 -6.40 -13.39 18.18
C MET A 223 -6.20 -14.10 16.81
N ASP A 224 -5.81 -15.38 16.80
CA ASP A 224 -5.48 -16.18 15.60
C ASP A 224 -6.69 -16.49 14.65
N PRO A 225 -6.51 -16.49 13.31
CA PRO A 225 -7.60 -16.61 12.34
C PRO A 225 -7.86 -18.03 11.80
N PRO A 226 -9.13 -18.37 11.51
CA PRO A 226 -9.53 -19.70 11.02
C PRO A 226 -9.15 -19.98 9.55
N CYS A 227 -8.88 -18.96 8.72
CA CYS A 227 -8.66 -19.14 7.28
C CYS A 227 -7.24 -19.60 6.89
N LEU A 228 -6.34 -19.72 7.87
CA LEU A 228 -4.92 -19.92 7.63
C LEU A 228 -4.58 -21.18 6.81
N PRO A 229 -5.13 -22.39 7.12
CA PRO A 229 -4.78 -23.59 6.35
C PRO A 229 -5.12 -23.45 4.87
N LEU A 230 -6.26 -22.82 4.56
CA LEU A 230 -6.68 -22.58 3.18
C LEU A 230 -5.74 -21.62 2.46
N LEU A 231 -5.29 -20.56 3.12
CA LEU A 231 -4.36 -19.59 2.52
C LEU A 231 -3.02 -20.23 2.14
N SER A 232 -2.46 -21.08 3.03
CA SER A 232 -1.21 -21.79 2.75
C SER A 232 -1.33 -22.60 1.46
N GLU A 233 -2.42 -23.34 1.30
CA GLU A 233 -2.64 -24.16 0.10
C GLU A 233 -3.02 -23.35 -1.15
N ALA A 234 -3.65 -22.19 -0.98
CA ALA A 234 -3.96 -21.29 -2.08
C ALA A 234 -2.69 -20.69 -2.69
N LEU A 235 -1.68 -20.39 -1.86
CA LEU A 235 -0.41 -19.83 -2.33
C LEU A 235 0.45 -20.88 -3.07
N ASP A 236 0.25 -22.17 -2.81
CA ASP A 236 0.90 -23.25 -3.55
C ASP A 236 0.32 -23.46 -4.97
N LEU A 237 -0.73 -22.74 -5.35
CA LEU A 237 -1.28 -22.81 -6.70
C LEU A 237 -0.29 -22.29 -7.73
N LYS A 238 0.05 -23.14 -8.70
CA LYS A 238 0.90 -22.78 -9.85
C LYS A 238 0.26 -21.70 -10.70
N GLU A 239 1.11 -20.85 -11.27
CA GLU A 239 0.72 -19.72 -12.10
C GLU A 239 -0.42 -18.92 -11.45
N SER A 240 -0.26 -18.53 -10.19
CA SER A 240 -1.21 -17.65 -9.52
C SER A 240 -0.53 -16.39 -9.01
N SER A 241 -1.35 -15.39 -8.69
CA SER A 241 -0.90 -14.16 -8.08
C SER A 241 -1.66 -13.92 -6.78
N LEU A 242 -0.95 -13.52 -5.74
CA LEU A 242 -1.53 -12.86 -4.57
C LEU A 242 -1.75 -11.39 -4.91
N VAL A 243 -2.99 -10.94 -4.82
CA VAL A 243 -3.40 -9.56 -5.10
C VAL A 243 -3.97 -8.94 -3.84
N ILE A 244 -3.33 -7.88 -3.34
CA ILE A 244 -3.78 -7.12 -2.18
C ILE A 244 -4.46 -5.85 -2.67
N TYR A 245 -5.71 -5.64 -2.23
CA TYR A 245 -6.49 -4.47 -2.61
C TYR A 245 -6.51 -3.46 -1.47
N ARG A 246 -6.28 -2.20 -1.80
CA ARG A 246 -6.41 -1.05 -0.91
C ARG A 246 -7.15 0.05 -1.63
N GLU A 247 -7.59 1.05 -0.87
CA GLU A 247 -8.26 2.21 -1.45
C GLU A 247 -7.32 2.89 -2.44
N ARG A 248 -7.55 2.63 -3.73
CA ARG A 248 -6.80 3.17 -4.87
C ARG A 248 -5.37 2.63 -5.03
N THR A 249 -5.06 1.48 -4.43
CA THR A 249 -3.77 0.78 -4.61
C THR A 249 -4.01 -0.72 -4.78
N LEU A 250 -3.29 -1.32 -5.72
CA LEU A 250 -3.28 -2.76 -5.98
C LEU A 250 -1.82 -3.22 -5.94
N VAL A 251 -1.53 -4.24 -5.13
CA VAL A 251 -0.21 -4.88 -5.07
C VAL A 251 -0.36 -6.33 -5.52
N GLU A 252 0.46 -6.75 -6.49
CA GLU A 252 0.42 -8.10 -7.07
C GLU A 252 1.77 -8.80 -6.92
N PHE A 253 1.75 -10.01 -6.35
CA PHE A 253 2.91 -10.88 -6.22
C PHE A 253 2.65 -12.20 -6.95
N GLN A 254 3.60 -12.66 -7.77
CA GLN A 254 3.54 -13.99 -8.39
C GLN A 254 3.84 -15.05 -7.33
N THR A 255 2.91 -15.98 -7.08
CA THR A 255 3.03 -16.95 -5.98
C THR A 255 4.22 -17.89 -6.10
N GLU A 256 4.65 -18.22 -7.33
CA GLU A 256 5.82 -19.07 -7.60
C GLU A 256 7.16 -18.44 -7.15
N LYS A 257 7.16 -17.15 -6.80
CA LYS A 257 8.32 -16.40 -6.30
C LYS A 257 8.23 -16.05 -4.82
N ILE A 258 7.24 -16.59 -4.11
CA ILE A 258 6.96 -16.29 -2.71
C ILE A 258 7.33 -17.51 -1.87
N ASP A 259 8.23 -17.35 -0.90
CA ASP A 259 8.60 -18.37 0.07
C ASP A 259 7.49 -18.61 1.11
N GLY A 260 6.34 -19.16 0.70
CA GLY A 260 5.27 -19.67 1.59
C GLY A 260 4.64 -18.67 2.57
N VAL A 261 3.98 -19.20 3.61
CA VAL A 261 3.37 -18.43 4.72
C VAL A 261 4.02 -18.79 6.05
N HIS A 262 4.49 -17.80 6.79
CA HIS A 262 5.19 -17.98 8.06
C HIS A 262 4.48 -17.24 9.19
N ARG A 263 4.27 -17.92 10.33
CA ARG A 263 3.73 -17.31 11.55
C ARG A 263 4.85 -16.63 12.32
N TYR A 264 4.65 -15.37 12.69
CA TYR A 264 5.52 -14.66 13.62
C TYR A 264 4.73 -14.26 14.87
N VAL A 265 5.31 -14.53 16.03
CA VAL A 265 4.81 -14.07 17.33
C VAL A 265 5.90 -13.28 18.01
N GLU A 266 5.68 -11.98 18.17
CA GLU A 266 6.66 -11.08 18.75
C GLU A 266 5.90 -10.10 19.66
N GLN A 267 6.31 -10.00 20.93
CA GLN A 267 5.70 -9.11 21.93
C GLN A 267 4.16 -9.23 22.09
N GLY A 268 3.61 -10.43 21.88
CA GLY A 268 2.17 -10.69 22.01
C GLY A 268 1.34 -10.40 20.75
N HIS A 269 1.94 -9.84 19.71
CA HIS A 269 1.30 -9.66 18.42
C HIS A 269 1.58 -10.86 17.51
N VAL A 270 0.54 -11.32 16.80
CA VAL A 270 0.66 -12.37 15.78
C VAL A 270 0.56 -11.76 14.39
N SER A 271 1.55 -12.03 13.54
CA SER A 271 1.51 -11.68 12.12
C SER A 271 1.79 -12.89 11.23
N TRP A 272 1.33 -12.81 9.99
CA TRP A 272 1.51 -13.85 8.98
C TRP A 272 2.25 -13.24 7.80
N GLN A 273 3.51 -13.63 7.64
CA GLN A 273 4.36 -13.22 6.53
C GLN A 273 4.09 -14.13 5.34
N ILE A 274 3.99 -13.56 4.16
CA ILE A 274 3.91 -14.28 2.89
C ILE A 274 5.10 -13.82 2.06
N GLY A 275 6.04 -14.73 1.76
CA GLY A 275 7.30 -14.42 1.05
C GLY A 275 8.53 -14.47 1.96
N GLY A 276 9.72 -14.48 1.36
CA GLY A 276 10.99 -14.63 2.08
C GLY A 276 11.52 -13.29 2.61
N LEU A 277 12.28 -13.31 3.71
CA LEU A 277 12.84 -12.10 4.34
C LEU A 277 13.81 -11.31 3.44
N GLN A 278 14.42 -11.98 2.46
CA GLN A 278 15.38 -11.38 1.52
C GLN A 278 14.79 -11.12 0.13
N ASP A 279 13.50 -11.37 -0.05
CA ASP A 279 12.75 -11.19 -1.30
C ASP A 279 11.46 -10.37 -1.03
N HIS A 280 10.59 -10.25 -2.04
CA HIS A 280 9.29 -9.60 -1.88
C HIS A 280 8.43 -10.32 -0.84
N HIS A 281 7.97 -9.59 0.17
CA HIS A 281 7.09 -10.14 1.20
C HIS A 281 5.98 -9.16 1.60
N CYS A 282 4.91 -9.70 2.17
CA CYS A 282 3.84 -8.92 2.78
C CYS A 282 3.39 -9.56 4.09
N HIS A 283 2.88 -8.75 5.01
CA HIS A 283 2.25 -9.20 6.24
C HIS A 283 0.76 -8.95 6.17
N LEU A 284 -0.04 -9.99 6.39
CA LEU A 284 -1.50 -9.91 6.45
C LEU A 284 -2.00 -10.22 7.87
N ALA A 285 -2.88 -9.38 8.40
CA ALA A 285 -3.72 -9.59 9.57
C ALA A 285 -4.89 -10.46 9.13
N LEU A 286 -4.59 -11.75 9.02
CA LEU A 286 -5.56 -12.76 8.65
C LEU A 286 -6.75 -12.81 9.62
N GLY A 287 -6.59 -12.30 10.85
CA GLY A 287 -7.67 -12.08 11.85
C GLY A 287 -8.85 -11.29 11.31
N SER A 288 -8.61 -10.39 10.34
CA SER A 288 -9.66 -9.56 9.75
C SER A 288 -10.51 -10.33 8.72
N VAL A 289 -10.04 -11.49 8.23
CA VAL A 289 -10.77 -12.31 7.27
C VAL A 289 -11.93 -13.01 7.96
N HIS A 290 -13.15 -12.64 7.57
CA HIS A 290 -14.38 -13.23 8.08
C HIS A 290 -14.91 -14.35 7.18
N ARG A 291 -14.66 -14.27 5.87
CA ARG A 291 -15.17 -15.22 4.87
C ARG A 291 -14.17 -15.40 3.74
N VAL A 292 -14.22 -16.55 3.09
CA VAL A 292 -13.49 -16.84 1.85
C VAL A 292 -14.51 -17.17 0.76
N LEU A 293 -14.35 -16.57 -0.42
CA LEU A 293 -15.24 -16.74 -1.56
C LEU A 293 -14.46 -17.23 -2.79
N PHE A 294 -14.82 -18.40 -3.31
CA PHE A 294 -14.32 -18.93 -4.57
C PHE A 294 -15.17 -18.43 -5.74
N SER A 295 -14.53 -17.71 -6.65
CA SER A 295 -15.20 -16.97 -7.71
C SER A 295 -14.69 -17.33 -9.10
N ALA A 296 -15.60 -17.29 -10.07
CA ALA A 296 -15.32 -17.45 -11.49
C ALA A 296 -16.01 -16.33 -12.28
N GLU A 297 -15.25 -15.28 -12.64
CA GLU A 297 -15.79 -14.07 -13.26
C GLU A 297 -15.12 -13.80 -14.61
N PRO A 298 -15.87 -13.37 -15.65
CA PRO A 298 -15.27 -13.00 -16.92
C PRO A 298 -14.49 -11.70 -16.74
N VAL A 299 -13.23 -11.68 -17.18
CA VAL A 299 -12.39 -10.48 -17.09
C VAL A 299 -11.84 -10.11 -18.46
N SER A 300 -11.87 -8.81 -18.77
CA SER A 300 -11.42 -8.26 -20.06
C SER A 300 -9.93 -8.52 -20.31
N CYS A 301 -9.09 -8.45 -19.28
CA CYS A 301 -7.65 -8.71 -19.37
C CYS A 301 -7.31 -10.17 -19.73
N GLN A 302 -8.26 -11.11 -19.58
CA GLN A 302 -8.14 -12.50 -20.04
C GLN A 302 -8.97 -12.76 -21.31
N GLY A 303 -9.19 -11.73 -22.13
CA GLY A 303 -9.96 -11.83 -23.38
C GLY A 303 -11.43 -12.19 -23.17
N GLY A 304 -12.00 -11.86 -22.00
CA GLY A 304 -13.39 -12.15 -21.64
C GLY A 304 -13.63 -13.57 -21.14
N GLY A 305 -12.58 -14.39 -20.97
CA GLY A 305 -12.68 -15.70 -20.35
C GLY A 305 -12.86 -15.64 -18.82
N LEU A 306 -13.40 -16.71 -18.22
CA LEU A 306 -13.53 -16.83 -16.76
C LEU A 306 -12.16 -16.79 -16.08
N ASN A 307 -11.97 -15.84 -15.18
CA ASN A 307 -10.87 -15.82 -14.25
C ASN A 307 -11.30 -16.43 -12.93
N TYR A 308 -10.43 -17.23 -12.33
CA TYR A 308 -10.73 -17.94 -11.09
C TYR A 308 -9.98 -17.30 -9.94
N THR A 309 -10.73 -16.89 -8.92
CA THR A 309 -10.22 -16.06 -7.83
C THR A 309 -10.71 -16.60 -6.49
N ILE A 310 -9.80 -16.75 -5.53
CA ILE A 310 -10.12 -16.99 -4.13
C ILE A 310 -10.04 -15.65 -3.42
N TRP A 311 -11.18 -15.10 -3.05
CA TRP A 311 -11.28 -13.85 -2.32
C TRP A 311 -11.26 -14.11 -0.82
N PHE A 312 -10.42 -13.37 -0.10
CA PHE A 312 -10.44 -13.31 1.35
C PHE A 312 -11.16 -12.01 1.72
N LEU A 313 -12.24 -12.11 2.48
CA LEU A 313 -13.21 -11.03 2.68
C LEU A 313 -13.25 -10.57 4.14
N THR A 314 -13.37 -9.27 4.36
CA THR A 314 -13.62 -8.65 5.68
C THR A 314 -15.11 -8.44 5.93
N SER A 315 -15.51 -8.10 7.15
CA SER A 315 -16.90 -7.74 7.50
C SER A 315 -17.33 -6.36 6.97
N GLY A 316 -16.36 -5.48 6.69
CA GLY A 316 -16.58 -4.14 6.13
C GLY A 316 -15.70 -3.87 4.91
N PRO A 317 -15.75 -2.63 4.37
CA PRO A 317 -15.00 -2.26 3.18
C PRO A 317 -13.47 -2.31 3.38
N SER A 318 -12.74 -2.80 2.38
CA SER A 318 -11.27 -2.98 2.43
C SER A 318 -10.53 -2.17 1.36
N GLY A 319 -11.23 -1.27 0.66
CA GLY A 319 -10.67 -0.37 -0.34
C GLY A 319 -10.64 -0.92 -1.77
N ASN A 320 -11.07 -2.17 -2.00
CA ASN A 320 -11.29 -2.69 -3.34
C ASN A 320 -12.50 -2.00 -4.01
N PRO A 321 -12.33 -1.36 -5.18
CA PRO A 321 -13.41 -0.61 -5.83
C PRO A 321 -14.47 -1.50 -6.50
N TRP A 322 -14.15 -2.76 -6.80
CA TRP A 322 -15.01 -3.69 -7.53
C TRP A 322 -15.72 -4.69 -6.60
N ARG A 323 -15.10 -5.02 -5.47
CA ARG A 323 -15.66 -5.88 -4.43
C ARG A 323 -15.36 -5.26 -3.08
N ARG A 324 -16.29 -4.45 -2.55
CA ARG A 324 -15.99 -3.55 -1.41
C ARG A 324 -15.40 -4.27 -0.19
N ASP A 325 -15.86 -5.48 0.10
CA ASP A 325 -15.39 -6.35 1.20
C ASP A 325 -14.17 -7.22 0.84
N GLY A 326 -13.67 -7.12 -0.40
CA GLY A 326 -12.55 -7.88 -0.94
C GLY A 326 -11.22 -7.37 -0.41
N TYR A 327 -10.67 -8.07 0.56
CA TYR A 327 -9.51 -7.66 1.32
C TYR A 327 -8.19 -7.98 0.60
N PHE A 328 -8.07 -9.22 0.13
CA PHE A 328 -7.04 -9.67 -0.81
C PHE A 328 -7.56 -10.91 -1.56
N SER A 329 -6.84 -11.36 -2.58
CA SER A 329 -7.22 -12.55 -3.33
C SER A 329 -6.04 -13.32 -3.87
N VAL A 330 -6.22 -14.62 -4.09
CA VAL A 330 -5.35 -15.43 -4.94
C VAL A 330 -6.05 -15.66 -6.27
N VAL A 331 -5.45 -15.24 -7.37
CA VAL A 331 -6.03 -15.31 -8.71
C VAL A 331 -5.17 -16.14 -9.65
N LEU A 332 -5.79 -17.00 -10.46
CA LEU A 332 -5.05 -17.76 -11.47
C LEU A 332 -4.60 -16.86 -12.62
N ASN A 333 -3.31 -16.93 -12.95
CA ASN A 333 -2.75 -16.33 -14.14
C ASN A 333 -2.97 -17.23 -15.34
N ARG A 334 -3.42 -16.62 -16.45
CA ARG A 334 -3.54 -17.28 -17.76
C ARG A 334 -4.28 -18.64 -17.69
N PRO A 335 -5.54 -18.69 -17.20
CA PRO A 335 -6.29 -19.95 -17.12
C PRO A 335 -6.65 -20.57 -18.48
N TYR A 336 -6.31 -19.91 -19.60
CA TYR A 336 -6.54 -20.40 -20.95
C TYR A 336 -5.29 -20.31 -21.81
N ARG A 337 -5.17 -21.22 -22.77
CA ARG A 337 -4.26 -21.11 -23.92
C ARG A 337 -5.08 -20.84 -25.17
N GLY A 338 -5.13 -19.57 -25.58
CA GLY A 338 -6.08 -19.13 -26.60
C GLY A 338 -7.52 -19.26 -26.08
N ASN A 339 -8.33 -20.11 -26.71
CA ASN A 339 -9.73 -20.36 -26.30
C ASN A 339 -9.91 -21.59 -25.40
N VAL A 340 -8.87 -22.43 -25.28
CA VAL A 340 -8.93 -23.72 -24.59
C VAL A 340 -8.57 -23.54 -23.11
N PRO A 341 -9.36 -24.06 -22.17
CA PRO A 341 -9.05 -23.99 -20.75
C PRO A 341 -7.84 -24.86 -20.39
N ARG A 342 -7.02 -24.35 -19.48
CA ARG A 342 -5.86 -25.05 -18.93
C ARG A 342 -6.25 -25.76 -17.66
N LEU A 343 -6.78 -26.98 -17.81
CA LEU A 343 -7.27 -27.77 -16.67
C LEU A 343 -6.18 -28.07 -15.65
N GLU A 344 -4.92 -28.15 -16.08
CA GLU A 344 -3.77 -28.32 -15.20
C GLU A 344 -3.57 -27.15 -14.23
N VAL A 345 -4.07 -25.95 -14.57
CA VAL A 345 -4.02 -24.74 -13.71
C VAL A 345 -5.34 -24.56 -12.95
N ILE A 346 -6.48 -24.84 -13.59
CA ILE A 346 -7.80 -24.56 -13.01
C ILE A 346 -8.25 -25.64 -12.02
N LYS A 347 -8.01 -26.92 -12.33
CA LYS A 347 -8.50 -28.04 -11.51
C LYS A 347 -8.00 -28.00 -10.06
N PRO A 348 -6.73 -27.66 -9.76
CA PRO A 348 -6.27 -27.49 -8.39
C PRO A 348 -7.11 -26.52 -7.54
N MET A 349 -7.58 -25.41 -8.13
CA MET A 349 -8.45 -24.46 -7.42
C MET A 349 -9.86 -25.05 -7.16
N LEU A 350 -10.41 -25.80 -8.12
CA LEU A 350 -11.68 -26.52 -7.94
C LEU A 350 -11.58 -27.58 -6.84
N ASP A 351 -10.49 -28.35 -6.84
CA ASP A 351 -10.21 -29.37 -5.83
C ASP A 351 -9.99 -28.74 -4.44
N LEU A 352 -9.37 -27.56 -4.37
CA LEU A 352 -9.22 -26.79 -3.13
C LEU A 352 -10.58 -26.38 -2.55
N TYR A 353 -11.49 -25.84 -3.36
CA TYR A 353 -12.85 -25.54 -2.90
C TYR A 353 -13.56 -26.80 -2.37
N GLN A 354 -13.48 -27.92 -3.09
CA GLN A 354 -14.17 -29.15 -2.67
C GLN A 354 -13.73 -29.65 -1.29
N ARG A 355 -12.46 -29.44 -0.92
CA ARG A 355 -11.93 -29.81 0.41
C ARG A 355 -12.49 -28.94 1.53
N TYR A 356 -12.62 -27.64 1.29
CA TYR A 356 -13.02 -26.66 2.30
C TYR A 356 -14.52 -26.28 2.26
N ARG A 357 -15.31 -26.75 1.29
CA ARG A 357 -16.73 -26.36 1.09
C ARG A 357 -17.67 -26.57 2.27
N LYS A 358 -17.28 -27.39 3.25
CA LYS A 358 -18.08 -27.67 4.45
C LYS A 358 -17.82 -26.67 5.58
N GLU A 359 -16.76 -25.87 5.47
CA GLU A 359 -16.42 -24.84 6.44
C GLU A 359 -17.43 -23.69 6.38
N PRO A 360 -17.95 -23.22 7.53
CA PRO A 360 -19.05 -22.23 7.56
C PRO A 360 -18.63 -20.85 7.02
N TRP A 361 -17.33 -20.59 6.94
CA TRP A 361 -16.74 -19.35 6.44
C TRP A 361 -16.33 -19.43 4.95
N VAL A 362 -16.55 -20.56 4.28
CA VAL A 362 -16.21 -20.77 2.86
C VAL A 362 -17.47 -20.74 1.99
N GLN A 363 -17.40 -19.98 0.90
CA GLN A 363 -18.48 -19.79 -0.07
C GLN A 363 -17.95 -19.92 -1.50
N ALA A 364 -18.84 -20.13 -2.46
CA ALA A 364 -18.54 -20.02 -3.88
C ALA A 364 -19.69 -19.32 -4.59
N ASP A 365 -19.39 -18.45 -5.55
CA ASP A 365 -20.39 -17.81 -6.38
C ASP A 365 -20.93 -18.75 -7.47
N GLU A 366 -22.12 -18.43 -7.97
CA GLU A 366 -22.90 -19.31 -8.86
C GLU A 366 -22.14 -19.76 -10.10
N ARG A 367 -21.31 -18.89 -10.69
CA ARG A 367 -20.49 -19.23 -11.86
C ARG A 367 -19.35 -20.21 -11.52
N PHE A 368 -18.79 -20.11 -10.32
CA PHE A 368 -17.79 -21.07 -9.84
C PHE A 368 -18.45 -22.44 -9.63
N LEU A 369 -19.62 -22.48 -8.99
CA LEU A 369 -20.39 -23.71 -8.79
C LEU A 369 -20.83 -24.35 -10.12
N ASN A 370 -21.31 -23.55 -11.07
CA ASN A 370 -21.63 -24.03 -12.41
C ASN A 370 -20.42 -24.66 -13.12
N THR A 371 -19.23 -24.08 -12.94
CA THR A 371 -17.99 -24.63 -13.49
C THR A 371 -17.63 -25.97 -12.83
N LEU A 372 -17.84 -26.09 -11.52
CA LEU A 372 -17.62 -27.32 -10.78
C LEU A 372 -18.54 -28.45 -11.25
N GLU A 373 -19.80 -28.14 -11.54
CA GLU A 373 -20.83 -29.11 -11.93
C GLU A 373 -20.78 -29.48 -13.43
N ARG A 374 -20.60 -28.48 -14.30
CA ARG A 374 -20.73 -28.63 -15.77
C ARG A 374 -19.38 -28.72 -16.49
N GLY A 375 -18.28 -28.53 -15.76
CA GLY A 375 -16.93 -28.46 -16.31
C GLY A 375 -16.56 -27.04 -16.76
N VAL A 376 -15.27 -26.83 -17.00
CA VAL A 376 -14.74 -25.55 -17.45
C VAL A 376 -15.13 -25.28 -18.91
N PRO A 377 -15.86 -24.19 -19.20
CA PRO A 377 -16.26 -23.88 -20.57
C PRO A 377 -15.10 -23.33 -21.40
N ASP A 378 -15.14 -23.54 -22.72
CA ASP A 378 -14.25 -22.84 -23.66
C ASP A 378 -14.60 -21.36 -23.73
N ARG A 379 -13.61 -20.50 -24.01
CA ARG A 379 -13.82 -19.04 -24.08
C ARG A 379 -14.88 -18.63 -25.11
N ARG A 380 -14.99 -19.37 -26.22
CA ARG A 380 -16.01 -19.14 -27.27
C ARG A 380 -17.43 -19.43 -26.79
N GLN A 381 -17.60 -20.46 -25.96
CA GLN A 381 -18.90 -20.84 -25.41
C GLN A 381 -19.37 -19.78 -24.40
N GLN A 382 -18.43 -19.13 -23.70
CA GLN A 382 -18.73 -18.06 -22.75
C GLN A 382 -19.20 -16.77 -23.43
N GLN A 383 -18.66 -16.42 -24.60
CA GLN A 383 -19.06 -15.22 -25.35
C GLN A 383 -20.46 -15.32 -25.98
N LEU A 384 -20.93 -16.54 -26.27
CA LEU A 384 -22.27 -16.78 -26.84
C LEU A 384 -23.40 -16.58 -25.82
N VAL A 385 -23.12 -16.75 -24.52
CA VAL A 385 -24.12 -16.60 -23.45
C VAL A 385 -24.35 -15.11 -23.13
N SER A 386 -23.36 -14.25 -23.33
CA SER A 386 -23.44 -12.81 -23.02
C SER A 386 -24.27 -11.98 -24.00
N VAL A 387 -24.64 -12.53 -25.16
CA VAL A 387 -25.42 -11.83 -26.22
C VAL A 387 -26.92 -12.16 -26.14
N GLY A 388 -27.32 -13.11 -25.29
CA GLY A 388 -28.71 -13.56 -25.15
C GLY A 388 -29.47 -12.98 -23.95
N SER A 389 -28.88 -12.04 -23.23
CA SER A 389 -29.48 -11.43 -22.03
C SER A 389 -29.25 -9.92 -22.01
N GLU A 390 -29.80 -9.24 -23.02
CA GLU A 390 -30.26 -7.85 -22.93
C GLU A 390 -31.78 -7.80 -22.91
#